data_AF-A0AAE9YNT3-F1
#
_entry.id   AF-A0AAE9YNT3-F1
#
_cell.length_a   1.000
_cell.length_b   1.000
_cell.length_c   1.000
_cell.angle_alpha   90.00
_cell.angle_beta   90.00
_cell.angle_gamma   90.00
#
_symmetry.space_group_name_H-M   'P 1'
#
loop_
_entity.id
_entity.type
_entity.pdbx_description
1 polymer ?
#
loop_
_entity_poly.entity_id
_entity_poly.type
_entity_poly.pdbx_seq_one_letter_code
_entity_poly.pdbx_strand_id
1 'polypeptide(L)'
;MDWNKLIWRAATLATTLTIFFLLLTVLTFWGLNTSEKLNFFIAIFTGGAALATAYAAKQAAKSAEVSERASKTWKHQMALDVELKEAKKIKVALMTYYRHFINEAHKYHSFTYSELVSDLEHYKKTDPKEFSNFIHKYSSQSSALWSELEAAFDEASFVKHDFEELKRYRISQYRHNASCEYLMVSFLKPRLEFGSPELKQAITGVYRVKDWNDLYFRNENIMKVQIEIRDDDESFKSIDAYCDLFEDVAQWHVQIASRIDRRIEEIKNKLSTEL
;
A
#
# COMPACT_ATOMS: atom_id res chain seq x y z
N MET A 1 -28.14 -31.84 -3.77
CA MET A 1 -27.65 -33.25 -3.69
C MET A 1 -28.73 -34.14 -4.27
N ASP A 2 -28.44 -34.87 -5.33
CA ASP A 2 -29.45 -35.55 -6.16
C ASP A 2 -29.62 -37.01 -5.73
N TRP A 3 -30.67 -37.28 -4.96
CA TRP A 3 -30.93 -38.58 -4.31
C TRP A 3 -31.11 -39.73 -5.30
N ASN A 4 -31.63 -39.45 -6.50
CA ASN A 4 -31.81 -40.46 -7.55
C ASN A 4 -30.47 -40.99 -8.09
N LYS A 5 -29.44 -40.14 -8.19
CA LYS A 5 -28.08 -40.56 -8.55
C LYS A 5 -27.45 -41.44 -7.46
N LEU A 6 -27.78 -41.22 -6.20
CA LEU A 6 -27.25 -42.00 -5.09
C LEU A 6 -27.84 -43.42 -5.07
N ILE A 7 -29.16 -43.53 -5.28
CA ILE A 7 -29.89 -44.81 -5.32
C ILE A 7 -29.41 -45.68 -6.51
N TRP A 8 -29.24 -45.09 -7.70
CA TRP A 8 -28.73 -45.82 -8.86
C TRP A 8 -27.29 -46.31 -8.69
N ARG A 9 -26.44 -45.53 -8.01
CA ARG A 9 -25.06 -45.97 -7.67
C ARG A 9 -25.05 -47.10 -6.65
N ALA A 10 -25.94 -47.06 -5.66
CA ALA A 10 -26.07 -48.12 -4.67
C ALA A 10 -26.60 -49.43 -5.29
N ALA A 11 -27.59 -49.35 -6.18
CA ALA A 11 -28.17 -50.52 -6.87
C ALA A 11 -27.17 -51.19 -7.82
N THR A 12 -26.34 -50.42 -8.52
CA THR A 12 -25.28 -50.95 -9.40
C THR A 12 -24.11 -51.57 -8.61
N LEU A 13 -23.77 -51.02 -7.44
CA LEU A 13 -22.81 -51.62 -6.51
C LEU A 13 -23.32 -52.95 -5.93
N ALA A 14 -24.59 -53.00 -5.53
CA ALA A 14 -25.19 -54.21 -4.96
C ALA A 14 -25.25 -55.37 -5.97
N THR A 15 -25.60 -55.07 -7.23
CA THR A 15 -25.68 -56.07 -8.32
C THR A 15 -24.31 -56.57 -8.75
N THR A 16 -23.30 -55.69 -8.84
CA THR A 16 -21.92 -56.11 -9.14
C THR A 16 -21.30 -56.96 -8.03
N LEU A 17 -21.55 -56.62 -6.76
CA LEU A 17 -21.11 -57.44 -5.62
C LEU A 17 -21.77 -58.83 -5.63
N THR A 18 -23.08 -58.91 -5.87
CA THR A 18 -23.77 -60.20 -5.93
C THR A 18 -23.26 -61.08 -7.07
N ILE A 19 -23.07 -60.53 -8.27
CA ILE A 19 -22.49 -61.27 -9.40
C ILE A 19 -21.07 -61.76 -9.09
N PHE A 20 -20.25 -60.94 -8.44
CA PHE A 20 -18.90 -61.31 -8.03
C PHE A 20 -18.88 -62.48 -7.04
N PHE A 21 -19.71 -62.45 -5.98
CA PHE A 21 -19.82 -63.55 -5.03
C PHE A 21 -20.38 -64.82 -5.65
N LEU A 22 -21.30 -64.70 -6.62
CA LEU A 22 -21.89 -65.83 -7.34
C LEU A 22 -20.86 -66.51 -8.27
N LEU A 23 -20.05 -65.72 -8.97
CA LEU A 23 -18.90 -66.23 -9.74
C LEU A 23 -17.86 -66.90 -8.83
N LEU A 24 -17.56 -66.31 -7.67
CA LEU A 24 -16.64 -66.86 -6.67
C LEU A 24 -17.10 -68.25 -6.18
N THR A 25 -18.40 -68.40 -5.91
CA THR A 25 -19.00 -69.65 -5.43
C THR A 25 -19.05 -70.72 -6.52
N VAL A 26 -19.34 -70.36 -7.77
CA VAL A 26 -19.31 -71.30 -8.91
C VAL A 26 -17.89 -71.79 -9.21
N LEU A 27 -16.90 -70.90 -9.23
CA LEU A 27 -15.49 -71.22 -9.48
C LEU A 27 -14.88 -72.13 -8.41
N THR A 28 -15.41 -72.10 -7.19
CA THR A 28 -14.89 -72.87 -6.06
C THR A 28 -15.58 -74.22 -5.88
N PHE A 29 -16.74 -74.39 -6.51
CA PHE A 29 -17.44 -75.67 -6.61
C PHE A 29 -16.84 -76.59 -7.69
N TRP A 30 -16.25 -76.02 -8.76
CA TRP A 30 -15.58 -76.80 -9.82
C TRP A 30 -14.14 -77.22 -9.41
N GLY A 31 -14.02 -78.44 -8.87
CA GLY A 31 -12.94 -79.39 -9.20
C GLY A 31 -11.45 -79.09 -8.89
N LEU A 32 -11.08 -78.04 -8.17
CA LEU A 32 -9.66 -77.80 -7.79
C LEU A 32 -9.29 -78.49 -6.45
N ASN A 33 -8.02 -78.89 -6.27
CA ASN A 33 -7.54 -79.43 -4.98
C ASN A 33 -7.60 -78.34 -3.88
N THR A 34 -7.77 -78.73 -2.61
CA THR A 34 -8.01 -77.80 -1.48
C THR A 34 -6.95 -76.69 -1.37
N SER A 35 -5.69 -77.01 -1.71
CA SER A 35 -4.57 -76.05 -1.74
C SER A 35 -4.64 -75.06 -2.92
N GLU A 36 -5.13 -75.49 -4.08
CA GLU A 36 -5.25 -74.65 -5.28
C GLU A 36 -6.41 -73.66 -5.14
N LYS A 37 -7.52 -74.10 -4.51
CA LYS A 37 -8.65 -73.23 -4.14
C LYS A 37 -8.21 -72.10 -3.21
N LEU A 38 -7.42 -72.43 -2.18
CA LEU A 38 -6.92 -71.44 -1.23
C LEU A 38 -6.02 -70.40 -1.93
N ASN A 39 -5.09 -70.85 -2.78
CA ASN A 39 -4.20 -69.97 -3.54
C ASN A 39 -4.98 -69.08 -4.53
N PHE A 40 -6.03 -69.60 -5.15
CA PHE A 40 -6.90 -68.84 -6.05
C PHE A 40 -7.67 -67.73 -5.31
N PHE A 41 -8.26 -68.04 -4.14
CA PHE A 41 -8.90 -67.02 -3.31
C PHE A 41 -7.90 -65.96 -2.84
N ILE A 42 -6.71 -66.37 -2.39
CA ILE A 42 -5.64 -65.45 -1.99
C ILE A 42 -5.28 -64.52 -3.16
N ALA A 43 -5.17 -65.04 -4.38
CA ALA A 43 -4.88 -64.24 -5.57
C ALA A 43 -6.00 -63.22 -5.89
N ILE A 44 -7.27 -63.62 -5.79
CA ILE A 44 -8.42 -62.71 -6.01
C ILE A 44 -8.47 -61.63 -4.92
N PHE A 45 -8.34 -62.01 -3.65
CA PHE A 45 -8.34 -61.04 -2.54
C PHE A 45 -7.15 -60.08 -2.63
N THR A 46 -5.97 -60.58 -2.97
CA THR A 46 -4.77 -59.75 -3.14
C THR A 46 -4.92 -58.82 -4.35
N GLY A 47 -5.43 -59.31 -5.48
CA GLY A 47 -5.72 -58.49 -6.66
C GLY A 47 -6.79 -57.42 -6.40
N GLY A 48 -7.87 -57.79 -5.69
CA GLY A 48 -8.91 -56.86 -5.26
C GLY A 48 -8.39 -55.80 -4.28
N ALA A 49 -7.58 -56.20 -3.30
CA ALA A 49 -6.92 -55.30 -2.35
C ALA A 49 -5.93 -54.35 -3.05
N ALA A 50 -5.17 -54.84 -4.04
CA ALA A 50 -4.27 -54.02 -4.85
C ALA A 50 -5.04 -52.99 -5.69
N LEU A 51 -6.16 -53.37 -6.31
CA LEU A 51 -7.03 -52.45 -7.05
C LEU A 51 -7.69 -51.41 -6.13
N ALA A 52 -8.16 -51.82 -4.95
CA ALA A 52 -8.72 -50.91 -3.96
C ALA A 52 -7.66 -49.91 -3.47
N THR A 53 -6.44 -50.36 -3.21
CA THR A 53 -5.30 -49.52 -2.81
C THR A 53 -4.91 -48.55 -3.93
N ALA A 54 -4.85 -49.01 -5.18
CA ALA A 54 -4.57 -48.16 -6.34
C ALA A 54 -5.66 -47.09 -6.55
N TYR A 55 -6.93 -47.45 -6.35
CA TYR A 55 -8.05 -46.51 -6.42
C TYR A 55 -8.00 -45.48 -5.28
N ALA A 56 -7.71 -45.91 -4.05
CA ALA A 56 -7.53 -45.02 -2.90
C ALA A 56 -6.34 -44.07 -3.12
N ALA A 57 -5.21 -44.57 -3.63
CA ALA A 57 -4.04 -43.75 -3.98
C ALA A 57 -4.37 -42.73 -5.07
N LYS A 58 -5.13 -43.12 -6.11
CA LYS A 58 -5.59 -42.19 -7.16
C LYS A 58 -6.52 -41.10 -6.61
N GLN A 59 -7.41 -41.44 -5.67
CA GLN A 59 -8.25 -40.45 -5.01
C GLN A 59 -7.44 -39.53 -4.10
N ALA A 60 -6.50 -40.07 -3.33
CA ALA A 60 -5.60 -39.29 -2.49
C ALA A 60 -4.76 -38.31 -3.32
N ALA A 61 -4.23 -38.74 -4.48
CA ALA A 61 -3.50 -37.87 -5.40
C ALA A 61 -4.36 -36.71 -5.93
N LYS A 62 -5.62 -36.99 -6.32
CA LYS A 62 -6.57 -35.92 -6.71
C LYS A 62 -6.87 -34.97 -5.56
N SER A 63 -7.03 -35.50 -4.35
CA SER A 63 -7.26 -34.68 -3.15
C SER A 63 -6.05 -33.80 -2.84
N ALA A 64 -4.84 -34.31 -3.01
CA ALA A 64 -3.60 -33.55 -2.84
C ALA A 64 -3.49 -32.42 -3.87
N GLU A 65 -3.81 -32.69 -5.14
CA GLU A 65 -3.83 -31.67 -6.20
C GLU A 65 -4.84 -30.54 -5.91
N VAL A 66 -6.05 -30.89 -5.45
CA VAL A 66 -7.06 -29.91 -5.04
C VAL A 66 -6.57 -29.08 -3.84
N SER A 67 -5.94 -29.73 -2.86
CA SER A 67 -5.37 -29.05 -1.69
C SER A 67 -4.23 -28.10 -2.08
N GLU A 68 -3.36 -28.51 -3.01
CA GLU A 68 -2.28 -27.66 -3.52
C GLU A 68 -2.83 -26.41 -4.23
N ARG A 69 -3.83 -26.59 -5.10
CA ARG A 69 -4.50 -25.47 -5.78
C ARG A 69 -5.16 -24.53 -4.77
N ALA A 70 -5.91 -25.07 -3.80
CA ALA A 70 -6.54 -24.28 -2.75
C ALA A 70 -5.52 -23.52 -1.90
N SER A 71 -4.39 -24.15 -1.56
CA SER A 71 -3.30 -23.49 -0.84
C SER A 71 -2.67 -22.36 -1.65
N LYS A 72 -2.47 -22.55 -2.96
CA LYS A 72 -1.96 -21.52 -3.87
C LYS A 72 -2.92 -20.33 -3.95
N THR A 73 -4.22 -20.59 -4.14
CA THR A 73 -5.24 -19.54 -4.17
C THR A 73 -5.31 -18.79 -2.83
N TRP A 74 -5.30 -19.50 -1.71
CA TRP A 74 -5.32 -18.87 -0.38
C TRP A 74 -4.09 -17.99 -0.14
N LYS A 75 -2.89 -18.46 -0.50
CA LYS A 75 -1.66 -17.65 -0.40
C LYS A 75 -1.75 -16.39 -1.27
N HIS A 76 -2.31 -16.50 -2.47
CA HIS A 76 -2.48 -15.35 -3.35
C HIS A 76 -3.48 -14.34 -2.78
N GLN A 77 -4.64 -14.81 -2.31
CA GLN A 77 -5.64 -13.97 -1.64
C GLN A 77 -5.06 -13.25 -0.41
N MET A 78 -4.32 -13.97 0.44
CA MET A 78 -3.65 -13.36 1.59
C MET A 78 -2.64 -12.28 1.18
N ALA A 79 -1.88 -12.49 0.10
CA ALA A 79 -0.95 -11.48 -0.40
C ALA A 79 -1.70 -10.22 -0.90
N LEU A 80 -2.78 -10.41 -1.66
CA LEU A 80 -3.63 -9.30 -2.13
C LEU A 80 -4.28 -8.54 -0.96
N ASP A 81 -4.73 -9.23 0.09
CA ASP A 81 -5.29 -8.61 1.28
C ASP A 81 -4.27 -7.77 2.05
N VAL A 82 -3.02 -8.26 2.14
CA VAL A 82 -1.90 -7.52 2.73
C VAL A 82 -1.60 -6.27 1.91
N GLU A 83 -1.46 -6.38 0.58
CA GLU A 83 -1.24 -5.23 -0.29
C GLU A 83 -2.38 -4.20 -0.21
N LEU A 84 -3.64 -4.65 -0.11
CA LEU A 84 -4.80 -3.77 0.04
C LEU A 84 -4.73 -2.99 1.36
N LYS A 85 -4.30 -3.65 2.44
CA LYS A 85 -4.13 -3.02 3.75
C LYS A 85 -3.01 -1.98 3.72
N GLU A 86 -1.88 -2.30 3.10
CA GLU A 86 -0.75 -1.39 2.90
C GLU A 86 -1.18 -0.15 2.09
N ALA A 87 -1.87 -0.34 0.96
CA ALA A 87 -2.35 0.76 0.12
C ALA A 87 -3.32 1.69 0.85
N LYS A 88 -4.23 1.13 1.65
CA LYS A 88 -5.13 1.92 2.50
C LYS A 88 -4.36 2.69 3.58
N LYS A 89 -3.34 2.09 4.19
CA LYS A 89 -2.49 2.75 5.21
C LYS A 89 -1.79 3.98 4.61
N ILE A 90 -1.16 3.83 3.43
CA ILE A 90 -0.52 4.96 2.74
C ILE A 90 -1.56 6.04 2.41
N LYS A 91 -2.73 5.68 1.89
CA LYS A 91 -3.79 6.66 1.55
C LYS A 91 -4.19 7.50 2.78
N VAL A 92 -4.40 6.86 3.92
CA VAL A 92 -4.79 7.54 5.17
C VAL A 92 -3.66 8.45 5.64
N ALA A 93 -2.43 7.96 5.69
CA ALA A 93 -1.27 8.75 6.12
C ALA A 93 -1.05 9.97 5.20
N LEU A 94 -1.11 9.76 3.88
CA LEU A 94 -0.95 10.80 2.87
C LEU A 94 -2.00 11.90 3.03
N MET A 95 -3.28 11.53 3.15
CA MET A 95 -4.36 12.49 3.34
C MET A 95 -4.24 13.24 4.67
N THR A 96 -3.80 12.56 5.73
CA THR A 96 -3.67 13.17 7.06
C THR A 96 -2.55 14.20 7.09
N TYR A 97 -1.38 13.84 6.56
CA TYR A 97 -0.27 14.77 6.37
C TYR A 97 -0.67 15.95 5.48
N TYR A 98 -1.25 15.69 4.30
CA TYR A 98 -1.62 16.74 3.36
C TYR A 98 -2.65 17.72 3.93
N ARG A 99 -3.66 17.22 4.66
CA ARG A 99 -4.64 18.08 5.35
C ARG A 99 -3.97 18.97 6.40
N HIS A 100 -3.06 18.42 7.20
CA HIS A 100 -2.32 19.19 8.21
C HIS A 100 -1.50 20.30 7.55
N PHE A 101 -0.77 19.96 6.47
CA PHE A 101 0.02 20.91 5.71
C PHE A 101 -0.84 22.03 5.09
N ILE A 102 -1.88 21.66 4.33
CA ILE A 102 -2.68 22.62 3.55
C ILE A 102 -3.51 23.55 4.45
N ASN A 103 -4.00 23.05 5.59
CA ASN A 103 -4.79 23.84 6.54
C ASN A 103 -3.97 25.02 7.09
N GLU A 104 -2.70 24.78 7.42
CA GLU A 104 -1.83 25.86 7.89
C GLU A 104 -1.37 26.74 6.74
N ALA A 105 -0.95 26.15 5.62
CA ALA A 105 -0.52 26.87 4.43
C ALA A 105 -1.56 27.88 3.95
N HIS A 106 -2.84 27.50 3.94
CA HIS A 106 -3.93 28.34 3.45
C HIS A 106 -4.58 29.22 4.52
N LYS A 107 -4.10 29.22 5.77
CA LYS A 107 -4.64 30.05 6.84
C LYS A 107 -4.69 31.55 6.47
N TYR A 108 -3.71 32.00 5.70
CA TYR A 108 -3.56 33.37 5.22
C TYR A 108 -3.61 33.49 3.69
N HIS A 109 -4.27 32.56 2.99
CA HIS A 109 -4.20 32.48 1.52
C HIS A 109 -4.67 33.74 0.79
N SER A 110 -5.48 34.58 1.43
CA SER A 110 -6.02 35.82 0.88
C SER A 110 -5.09 37.02 1.09
N PHE A 111 -4.09 36.88 1.95
CA PHE A 111 -3.18 37.95 2.33
C PHE A 111 -2.05 38.04 1.31
N THR A 112 -1.68 39.27 0.97
CA THR A 112 -0.39 39.57 0.37
C THR A 112 0.72 39.38 1.39
N TYR A 113 1.97 39.26 0.94
CA TYR A 113 3.11 39.11 1.84
C TYR A 113 3.21 40.26 2.85
N SER A 114 2.95 41.51 2.43
CA SER A 114 3.00 42.67 3.33
C SER A 114 1.90 42.64 4.40
N GLU A 115 0.69 42.21 4.05
CA GLU A 115 -0.42 42.02 5.00
C GLU A 115 -0.10 40.93 6.02
N LEU A 116 0.44 39.80 5.55
CA LEU A 116 0.87 38.69 6.41
C LEU A 116 1.98 39.12 7.38
N VAL A 117 2.99 39.83 6.89
CA VAL A 117 4.07 40.37 7.73
C VAL A 117 3.52 41.31 8.80
N SER A 118 2.60 42.20 8.44
CA SER A 118 1.97 43.14 9.39
C SER A 118 1.19 42.40 10.49
N ASP A 119 0.43 41.35 10.14
CA ASP A 119 -0.30 40.52 11.10
C ASP A 119 0.65 39.77 12.04
N LEU A 120 1.70 39.16 11.48
CA LEU A 120 2.73 38.47 12.23
C LEU A 120 3.52 39.41 13.17
N GLU A 121 3.79 40.64 12.74
CA GLU A 121 4.39 41.69 13.58
C GLU A 121 3.48 42.05 14.75
N HIS A 122 2.19 42.20 14.49
CA HIS A 122 1.21 42.51 15.52
C HIS A 122 1.13 41.36 16.54
N TYR A 123 0.98 40.13 16.07
CA TYR A 123 0.88 38.94 16.90
C TYR A 123 2.13 38.73 17.77
N LYS A 124 3.33 39.02 17.23
CA LYS A 124 4.57 39.00 18.01
C LYS A 124 4.58 40.02 19.15
N LYS A 125 4.04 41.23 18.93
CA LYS A 125 4.01 42.28 19.96
C LYS A 125 3.06 41.92 21.10
N THR A 126 2.00 41.18 20.80
CA THR A 126 0.98 40.78 21.78
C THR A 126 1.37 39.52 22.54
N ASP A 127 1.77 38.45 21.85
CA ASP A 127 2.14 37.18 22.49
C ASP A 127 3.21 36.37 21.72
N PRO A 128 4.50 36.71 21.88
CA PRO A 128 5.58 36.03 21.16
C PRO A 128 5.81 34.58 21.63
N LYS A 129 5.46 34.27 22.90
CA LYS A 129 5.63 32.92 23.45
C LYS A 129 4.55 31.99 22.91
N GLU A 130 3.32 32.46 22.83
CA GLU A 130 2.23 31.69 22.23
C GLU A 130 2.53 31.34 20.77
N PHE A 131 3.02 32.30 19.98
CA PHE A 131 3.42 32.04 18.59
C PHE A 131 4.53 30.99 18.48
N SER A 132 5.59 31.13 19.28
CA SER A 132 6.70 30.17 19.28
C SER A 132 6.21 28.77 19.66
N ASN A 133 5.34 28.66 20.67
CA ASN A 133 4.76 27.39 21.09
C ASN A 133 3.86 26.79 20.01
N PHE A 134 3.08 27.64 19.32
CA PHE A 134 2.24 27.24 18.20
C PHE A 134 3.07 26.63 17.06
N ILE A 135 4.09 27.34 16.58
CA ILE A 135 4.95 26.85 15.48
C ILE A 135 5.68 25.57 15.89
N HIS A 136 6.17 25.50 17.13
CA HIS A 136 6.81 24.30 17.66
C HIS A 136 5.86 23.10 17.64
N LYS A 137 4.62 23.27 18.12
CA LYS A 137 3.59 22.23 18.11
C LYS A 137 3.23 21.82 16.68
N TYR A 138 3.03 22.79 15.78
CA TYR A 138 2.73 22.56 14.37
C TYR A 138 3.83 21.75 13.68
N SER A 139 5.10 22.17 13.82
CA SER A 139 6.25 21.51 13.21
C SER A 139 6.49 20.11 13.77
N SER A 140 6.31 19.92 15.08
CA SER A 140 6.40 18.61 15.72
C SER A 140 5.33 17.66 15.19
N GLN A 141 4.09 18.13 15.06
CA GLN A 141 3.00 17.34 14.49
C GLN A 141 3.22 17.05 13.00
N SER A 142 3.69 18.02 12.22
CA SER A 142 4.02 17.84 10.80
C SER A 142 5.10 16.75 10.62
N SER A 143 6.15 16.79 11.45
CA SER A 143 7.23 15.80 11.42
C SER A 143 6.77 14.40 11.83
N ALA A 144 5.88 14.29 12.82
CA ALA A 144 5.30 13.01 13.22
C ALA A 144 4.44 12.40 12.09
N LEU A 145 3.55 13.19 11.49
CA LEU A 145 2.71 12.76 10.37
C LEU A 145 3.54 12.37 9.14
N TRP A 146 4.61 13.11 8.86
CA TRP A 146 5.56 12.76 7.81
C TRP A 146 6.24 11.42 8.08
N SER A 147 6.70 11.19 9.32
CA SER A 147 7.35 9.94 9.71
C SER A 147 6.40 8.74 9.58
N GLU A 148 5.12 8.90 9.93
CA GLU A 148 4.09 7.88 9.73
C GLU A 148 3.85 7.57 8.25
N LEU A 149 3.85 8.60 7.40
CA LEU A 149 3.71 8.45 5.97
C LEU A 149 4.91 7.76 5.33
N GLU A 150 6.12 8.15 5.73
CA GLU A 150 7.36 7.53 5.31
C GLU A 150 7.41 6.04 5.69
N ALA A 151 7.08 5.72 6.94
CA ALA A 151 6.97 4.32 7.38
C ALA A 151 5.92 3.54 6.58
N ALA A 152 4.79 4.16 6.22
CA ALA A 152 3.78 3.50 5.38
C ALA A 152 4.29 3.22 3.96
N PHE A 153 5.14 4.08 3.40
CA PHE A 153 5.79 3.82 2.11
C PHE A 153 6.84 2.72 2.22
N ASP A 154 7.69 2.75 3.24
CA ASP A 154 8.76 1.77 3.45
C ASP A 154 8.22 0.34 3.70
N GLU A 155 7.07 0.23 4.37
CA GLU A 155 6.40 -1.05 4.62
C GLU A 155 5.67 -1.62 3.39
N ALA A 156 5.31 -0.79 2.41
CA ALA A 156 4.43 -1.21 1.32
C ALA A 156 5.17 -2.02 0.25
N SER A 157 4.83 -3.29 0.15
CA SER A 157 5.46 -4.28 -0.73
C SER A 157 5.34 -3.96 -2.23
N PHE A 158 4.32 -3.21 -2.62
CA PHE A 158 4.04 -2.84 -4.02
C PHE A 158 4.62 -1.48 -4.42
N VAL A 159 5.09 -0.68 -3.47
CA VAL A 159 5.79 0.57 -3.75
C VAL A 159 7.18 0.19 -4.20
N LYS A 160 7.31 -0.13 -5.49
CA LYS A 160 8.62 -0.22 -6.13
C LYS A 160 9.34 1.09 -5.83
N HIS A 161 10.63 0.96 -5.50
CA HIS A 161 11.61 2.00 -5.23
C HIS A 161 11.66 3.14 -6.27
N ASP A 162 10.61 3.93 -6.39
CA ASP A 162 10.59 5.21 -7.12
C ASP A 162 11.27 6.25 -6.20
N PHE A 163 12.58 6.02 -5.98
CA PHE A 163 13.40 6.74 -5.02
C PHE A 163 13.43 8.24 -5.30
N GLU A 164 13.33 8.65 -6.56
CA GLU A 164 13.49 10.05 -6.95
C GLU A 164 12.29 10.91 -6.57
N GLU A 165 11.07 10.43 -6.78
CA GLU A 165 9.87 11.12 -6.31
C GLU A 165 9.93 11.25 -4.78
N LEU A 166 10.08 10.14 -4.05
CA LEU A 166 10.14 10.16 -2.57
C LEU A 166 11.28 11.04 -2.03
N LYS A 167 12.46 11.02 -2.66
CA LYS A 167 13.62 11.85 -2.31
C LYS A 167 13.32 13.33 -2.50
N ARG A 168 12.69 13.73 -3.60
CA ARG A 168 12.25 15.12 -3.82
C ARG A 168 11.34 15.60 -2.68
N TYR A 169 10.42 14.76 -2.22
CA TYR A 169 9.51 15.14 -1.13
C TYR A 169 10.18 15.19 0.22
N ARG A 170 11.13 14.28 0.51
CA ARG A 170 11.99 14.39 1.70
C ARG A 170 12.72 15.73 1.74
N ILE A 171 13.21 16.19 0.59
CA ILE A 171 13.87 17.51 0.47
C ILE A 171 12.86 18.63 0.75
N SER A 172 11.67 18.60 0.14
CA SER A 172 10.63 19.61 0.38
C SER A 172 10.20 19.68 1.86
N GLN A 173 10.02 18.52 2.51
CA GLN A 173 9.69 18.46 3.93
C GLN A 173 10.82 18.97 4.82
N TYR A 174 12.06 18.60 4.53
CA TYR A 174 13.23 19.11 5.26
C TYR A 174 13.28 20.64 5.20
N ARG A 175 13.03 21.23 4.02
CA ARG A 175 13.02 22.68 3.86
C ARG A 175 11.84 23.34 4.58
N HIS A 176 10.64 22.74 4.54
CA HIS A 176 9.49 23.23 5.29
C HIS A 176 9.76 23.23 6.81
N ASN A 177 10.38 22.17 7.34
CA ASN A 177 10.79 22.08 8.73
C ASN A 177 11.84 23.15 9.08
N ALA A 178 12.83 23.36 8.21
CA ALA A 178 13.82 24.43 8.39
C ALA A 178 13.17 25.82 8.42
N SER A 179 12.16 26.07 7.57
CA SER A 179 11.38 27.31 7.61
C SER A 179 10.61 27.47 8.92
N CYS A 180 9.99 26.40 9.43
CA CYS A 180 9.31 26.41 10.73
C CYS A 180 10.28 26.73 11.88
N GLU A 181 11.45 26.09 11.90
CA GLU A 181 12.48 26.33 12.91
C GLU A 181 13.01 27.76 12.85
N TYR A 182 13.26 28.26 11.64
CA TYR A 182 13.71 29.64 11.44
C TYR A 182 12.67 30.65 11.95
N LEU A 183 11.38 30.45 11.65
CA LEU A 183 10.31 31.29 12.18
C LEU A 183 10.27 31.23 13.71
N MET A 184 10.33 30.04 14.30
CA MET A 184 10.33 29.88 15.75
C MET A 184 11.47 30.69 16.41
N VAL A 185 12.70 30.53 15.94
CA VAL A 185 13.87 31.26 16.46
C VAL A 185 13.74 32.76 16.22
N SER A 186 13.25 33.17 15.06
CA SER A 186 13.16 34.58 14.69
C SER A 186 12.12 35.35 15.50
N PHE A 187 11.04 34.69 15.92
CA PHE A 187 10.03 35.31 16.78
C PHE A 187 10.47 35.45 18.25
N LEU A 188 11.44 34.65 18.69
CA LEU A 188 12.10 34.82 19.99
C LEU A 188 13.10 35.99 20.02
N LYS A 189 13.58 36.45 18.86
CA LYS A 189 14.49 37.61 18.80
C LYS A 189 13.76 38.91 19.16
N PRO A 190 14.38 39.88 19.85
CA PRO A 190 13.73 41.15 20.21
C PRO A 190 13.28 41.99 19.01
N ARG A 191 13.99 41.89 17.88
CA ARG A 191 13.65 42.55 16.61
C ARG A 191 13.66 41.52 15.48
N LEU A 192 12.61 41.54 14.67
CA LEU A 192 12.56 40.80 13.41
C LEU A 192 12.97 41.77 12.29
N GLU A 193 13.84 41.31 11.42
CA GLU A 193 14.21 42.04 10.20
C GLU A 193 13.28 41.58 9.08
N PHE A 194 12.09 42.17 9.01
CA PHE A 194 11.03 41.81 8.04
C PHE A 194 11.37 42.07 6.56
N GLY A 195 12.57 42.59 6.28
CA GLY A 195 13.15 42.66 4.94
C GLY A 195 14.29 41.67 4.66
N SER A 196 14.66 40.82 5.64
CA SER A 196 15.70 39.82 5.43
C SER A 196 15.21 38.73 4.45
N PRO A 197 16.00 38.36 3.43
CA PRO A 197 15.66 37.27 2.52
C PRO A 197 15.29 35.96 3.22
N GLU A 198 15.95 35.66 4.33
CA GLU A 198 15.80 34.43 5.09
C GLU A 198 14.43 34.37 5.77
N LEU A 199 13.96 35.48 6.35
CA LEU A 199 12.64 35.54 6.96
C LEU A 199 11.53 35.47 5.91
N LYS A 200 11.74 36.10 4.75
CA LYS A 200 10.81 36.01 3.63
C LYS A 200 10.68 34.56 3.12
N GLN A 201 11.80 33.85 2.96
CA GLN A 201 11.80 32.42 2.62
C GLN A 201 11.12 31.57 3.69
N ALA A 202 11.35 31.86 4.97
CA ALA A 202 10.76 31.11 6.06
C ALA A 202 9.23 31.31 6.14
N ILE A 203 8.74 32.56 6.00
CA ILE A 203 7.31 32.87 5.98
C ILE A 203 6.66 32.18 4.77
N THR A 204 7.22 32.33 3.58
CA THR A 204 6.67 31.74 2.34
C THR A 204 6.81 30.22 2.26
N GLY A 205 7.70 29.62 3.07
CA GLY A 205 7.81 28.17 3.21
C GLY A 205 6.81 27.54 4.19
N VAL A 206 6.10 28.35 4.98
CA VAL A 206 5.05 27.89 5.90
C VAL A 206 3.66 28.35 5.45
N TYR A 207 3.56 29.58 4.94
CA TYR A 207 2.31 30.21 4.55
C TYR A 207 2.26 30.51 3.06
N ARG A 208 1.13 30.20 2.44
CA ARG A 208 0.84 30.59 1.06
C ARG A 208 0.35 32.03 1.02
N VAL A 209 0.99 32.84 0.19
CA VAL A 209 0.63 34.25 -0.03
C VAL A 209 -0.03 34.46 -1.39
N LYS A 210 -0.95 35.42 -1.46
CA LYS A 210 -1.75 35.71 -2.66
C LYS A 210 -0.90 36.23 -3.83
N ASP A 211 0.08 37.06 -3.52
CA ASP A 211 0.96 37.74 -4.45
C ASP A 211 2.24 36.94 -4.75
N TRP A 212 2.26 35.62 -4.50
CA TRP A 212 3.46 34.79 -4.68
C TRP A 212 4.05 34.90 -6.08
N ASN A 213 3.21 34.92 -7.12
CA ASN A 213 3.62 35.07 -8.51
C ASN A 213 4.35 36.40 -8.74
N ASP A 214 3.84 37.49 -8.17
CA ASP A 214 4.47 38.80 -8.32
C ASP A 214 5.81 38.85 -7.57
N LEU A 215 5.91 38.21 -6.40
CA LEU A 215 7.16 38.09 -5.65
C LEU A 215 8.19 37.24 -6.41
N TYR A 216 7.73 36.19 -7.11
CA TYR A 216 8.56 35.37 -7.99
C TYR A 216 9.14 36.19 -9.14
N PHE A 217 8.31 36.92 -9.90
CA PHE A 217 8.77 37.72 -11.04
C PHE A 217 9.70 38.87 -10.65
N ARG A 218 9.60 39.37 -9.41
CA ARG A 218 10.52 40.36 -8.85
C ARG A 218 11.85 39.76 -8.38
N ASN A 219 12.03 38.45 -8.54
CA ASN A 219 13.21 37.69 -8.08
C ASN A 219 13.45 37.84 -6.57
N GLU A 220 12.40 38.10 -5.80
CA GLU A 220 12.48 38.33 -4.37
C GLU A 220 12.45 36.99 -3.65
N ASN A 221 13.62 36.34 -3.51
CA ASN A 221 13.94 35.20 -2.63
C ASN A 221 12.73 34.48 -1.99
N ILE A 222 11.87 33.91 -2.83
CA ILE A 222 10.87 32.94 -2.42
C ILE A 222 11.53 31.56 -2.32
N MET A 223 10.94 30.66 -1.56
CA MET A 223 11.47 29.32 -1.35
C MET A 223 11.78 28.65 -2.70
N LYS A 224 13.06 28.39 -2.96
CA LYS A 224 13.54 27.70 -4.17
C LYS A 224 13.32 26.21 -3.99
N VAL A 225 13.02 25.47 -5.07
CA VAL A 225 13.12 24.01 -5.10
C VAL A 225 14.25 23.65 -6.06
N GLN A 226 15.12 22.73 -5.66
CA GLN A 226 16.12 22.19 -6.57
C GLN A 226 15.50 20.97 -7.23
N ILE A 227 15.36 21.01 -8.55
CA ILE A 227 14.87 19.88 -9.33
C ILE A 227 16.08 19.26 -10.02
N GLU A 228 16.30 17.98 -9.77
CA GLU A 228 17.23 17.19 -10.58
C GLU A 228 16.54 16.88 -11.91
N ILE A 229 17.03 17.48 -12.99
CA ILE A 229 16.61 17.18 -14.36
C ILE A 229 17.63 16.20 -14.94
N ARG A 230 17.12 15.14 -15.56
CA ARG A 230 17.94 14.18 -16.30
C ARG A 230 18.31 14.81 -17.63
N ASP A 231 19.60 15.05 -17.82
CA ASP A 231 20.15 15.59 -19.06
C ASP A 231 20.11 14.53 -20.17
N ASP A 232 20.29 14.95 -21.43
CA ASP A 232 20.29 14.05 -22.60
C ASP A 232 21.36 12.94 -22.50
N ASP A 233 22.41 13.16 -21.70
CA ASP A 233 23.49 12.23 -21.41
C ASP A 233 23.18 11.26 -20.23
N GLU A 234 21.91 11.16 -19.82
CA GLU A 234 21.44 10.43 -18.62
C GLU A 234 22.00 10.91 -17.27
N SER A 235 22.83 11.95 -17.26
CA SER A 235 23.38 12.57 -16.05
C SER A 235 22.34 13.45 -15.34
N PHE A 236 22.37 13.53 -14.01
CA PHE A 236 21.46 14.37 -13.24
C PHE A 236 22.07 15.76 -13.03
N LYS A 237 21.39 16.81 -13.49
CA LYS A 237 21.72 18.21 -13.17
C LYS A 237 20.67 18.79 -12.22
N SER A 238 21.11 19.24 -11.06
CA SER A 238 20.27 20.03 -10.15
C SER A 238 20.10 21.44 -10.74
N ILE A 239 18.90 21.73 -11.22
CA ILE A 239 18.50 23.07 -11.66
C ILE A 239 17.68 23.69 -10.52
N ASP A 240 18.02 24.91 -10.13
CA ASP A 240 17.16 25.72 -9.26
C ASP A 240 15.88 26.03 -10.05
N ALA A 241 14.82 25.29 -9.77
CA ALA A 241 13.51 25.51 -10.36
C ALA A 241 12.60 26.10 -9.28
N TYR A 242 12.16 27.32 -9.54
CA TYR A 242 11.22 27.99 -8.67
C TYR A 242 9.83 27.39 -8.91
N CYS A 243 9.45 26.39 -8.12
CA CYS A 243 8.06 25.98 -8.01
C CYS A 243 7.52 26.42 -6.65
N ASP A 244 6.28 26.90 -6.63
CA ASP A 244 5.53 27.12 -5.40
C ASP A 244 5.51 25.78 -4.62
N LEU A 245 6.11 25.74 -3.42
CA LEU A 245 6.12 24.55 -2.55
C LEU A 245 4.71 23.97 -2.40
N PHE A 246 3.71 24.85 -2.28
CA PHE A 246 2.32 24.43 -2.07
C PHE A 246 1.75 23.78 -3.32
N GLU A 247 2.12 24.25 -4.51
CA GLU A 247 1.75 23.60 -5.78
C GLU A 247 2.44 22.27 -5.96
N ASP A 248 3.73 22.16 -5.59
CA ASP A 248 4.48 20.90 -5.68
C ASP A 248 3.90 19.83 -4.73
N VAL A 249 3.63 20.19 -3.47
CA VAL A 249 3.00 19.30 -2.49
C VAL A 249 1.57 18.92 -2.91
N ALA A 250 0.80 19.85 -3.47
CA ALA A 250 -0.56 19.57 -3.96
C ALA A 250 -0.56 18.65 -5.18
N GLN A 251 0.30 18.92 -6.16
CA GLN A 251 0.45 18.10 -7.35
C GLN A 251 0.88 16.68 -6.97
N TRP A 252 1.82 16.57 -6.05
CA TRP A 252 2.25 15.29 -5.51
C TRP A 252 1.13 14.51 -4.83
N HIS A 253 0.40 15.16 -3.92
CA HIS A 253 -0.72 14.54 -3.23
C HIS A 253 -1.70 13.95 -4.25
N VAL A 254 -2.03 14.69 -5.30
CA VAL A 254 -2.92 14.21 -6.38
C VAL A 254 -2.31 13.02 -7.13
N GLN A 255 -1.04 13.12 -7.52
CA GLN A 255 -0.36 12.06 -8.27
C GLN A 255 -0.29 10.76 -7.47
N ILE A 256 0.21 10.79 -6.23
CA ILE A 256 0.29 9.60 -5.40
C ILE A 256 -1.09 9.08 -5.04
N ALA A 257 -2.04 9.93 -4.65
CA ALA A 257 -3.39 9.48 -4.34
C ALA A 257 -4.03 8.75 -5.53
N SER A 258 -3.83 9.24 -6.75
CA SER A 258 -4.32 8.58 -7.97
C SER A 258 -3.64 7.21 -8.21
N ARG A 259 -2.33 7.11 -7.99
CA ARG A 259 -1.58 5.84 -8.12
C ARG A 259 -2.07 4.81 -7.10
N ILE A 260 -2.25 5.23 -5.85
CA ILE A 260 -2.76 4.37 -4.77
C ILE A 260 -4.20 3.93 -5.05
N ASP A 261 -5.06 4.85 -5.51
CA ASP A 261 -6.45 4.53 -5.83
C ASP A 261 -6.54 3.53 -6.99
N ARG A 262 -5.72 3.71 -8.02
CA ARG A 262 -5.61 2.72 -9.10
C ARG A 262 -5.17 1.37 -8.56
N ARG A 263 -4.19 1.33 -7.66
CA ARG A 263 -3.71 0.08 -7.07
C ARG A 263 -4.78 -0.61 -6.22
N ILE A 264 -5.52 0.13 -5.41
CA ILE A 264 -6.64 -0.39 -4.63
C ILE A 264 -7.68 -1.02 -5.55
N GLU A 265 -8.01 -0.36 -6.67
CA GLU A 265 -8.99 -0.86 -7.62
C GLU A 265 -8.49 -2.09 -8.38
N GLU A 266 -7.22 -2.10 -8.80
CA GLU A 266 -6.56 -3.28 -9.38
C GLU A 266 -6.64 -4.50 -8.44
N ILE A 267 -6.38 -4.31 -7.14
CA ILE A 267 -6.42 -5.39 -6.14
C ILE A 267 -7.86 -5.89 -5.93
N LYS A 268 -8.82 -4.97 -5.79
CA LYS A 268 -10.25 -5.34 -5.65
C LYS A 268 -10.75 -6.14 -6.85
N ASN A 269 -10.38 -5.72 -8.06
CA ASN A 269 -10.76 -6.43 -9.28
C ASN A 269 -10.19 -7.86 -9.27
N LYS A 270 -8.92 -8.04 -8.92
CA LYS A 270 -8.32 -9.38 -8.80
C LYS A 270 -9.04 -10.26 -7.77
N LEU A 271 -9.31 -9.73 -6.58
CA LEU A 271 -10.07 -10.43 -5.55
C LEU A 271 -11.48 -10.83 -6.02
N SER A 272 -12.15 -9.97 -6.80
CA SER A 272 -13.50 -10.23 -7.33
C SER A 272 -13.54 -11.24 -8.47
N THR A 273 -12.44 -11.43 -9.20
CA THR A 273 -12.38 -12.34 -10.36
C THR A 273 -11.99 -13.77 -9.94
N GLU A 274 -11.44 -13.94 -8.73
CA GLU A 274 -10.99 -15.23 -8.18
C GLU A 274 -11.97 -15.85 -7.17
N LEU A 275 -13.11 -15.19 -6.91
CA LEU A 275 -14.26 -15.69 -6.16
C LEU A 275 -15.31 -16.27 -7.12
#